data_AF-A0A7X5DAA4-F1
#
_entry.id   AF-A0A7X5DAA4-F1
#
_cell.length_a   1.000
_cell.length_b   1.000
_cell.length_c   1.000
_cell.angle_alpha   90.00
_cell.angle_beta   90.00
_cell.angle_gamma   90.00
#
_symmetry.space_group_name_H-M   'P 1'
#
loop_
_entity.id
_entity.type
_entity.pdbx_description
1 polymer ?
#
loop_
_entity_poly.entity_id
_entity_poly.type
_entity_poly.pdbx_seq_one_letter_code
_entity_poly.pdbx_strand_id
1 'polypeptide(L)'
;MFGIGGFELFLILLFGFLIFGPDKLPAMAKTLGKAIAKFRSAQEEMSGVLKGEMVFDKDSDEPFKNPLDALDDVAAKANKGAEAAKKAATTASKKVSEATKKAGTTTAAAGAAAAKAAQAEAEAAADEAPAKPESFAERKARYDKERQAKKEAEAEERKAKEAEEKKAAAEARKAEAAKKREEAAAKRKAEAEAKKAAEDAKTVTEAADAAPAAPAADTPAAEKKEN
;
A
#
# COMPACT_ATOMS: atom_id res chain seq x y z
N MET A 1 -1.43 34.77 -11.07
CA MET A 1 -2.78 34.18 -10.86
C MET A 1 -3.02 33.17 -11.96
N PHE A 2 -3.65 32.03 -11.65
CA PHE A 2 -3.51 30.77 -12.38
C PHE A 2 -3.95 30.74 -13.86
N GLY A 3 -4.41 31.84 -14.47
CA GLY A 3 -4.78 31.90 -15.90
C GLY A 3 -5.96 31.01 -16.31
N ILE A 4 -6.52 30.24 -15.36
CA ILE A 4 -7.59 29.27 -15.56
C ILE A 4 -8.93 30.00 -15.60
N GLY A 5 -9.68 29.81 -16.69
CA GLY A 5 -11.05 30.31 -16.85
C GLY A 5 -12.07 29.51 -16.04
N GLY A 6 -13.27 30.06 -15.84
CA GLY A 6 -14.36 29.37 -15.13
C GLY A 6 -14.76 28.03 -15.76
N PHE A 7 -14.71 27.93 -17.09
CA PHE A 7 -14.98 26.69 -17.83
C PHE A 7 -13.87 25.64 -17.64
N GLU A 8 -12.61 26.04 -17.64
CA GLU A 8 -11.47 25.14 -17.41
C GLU A 8 -11.47 24.61 -15.97
N LEU A 9 -11.80 25.46 -14.99
CA LEU A 9 -11.99 25.01 -13.60
C LEU A 9 -13.13 23.99 -13.50
N PHE A 10 -14.24 24.21 -14.20
CA PHE A 10 -15.36 23.26 -14.24
C PHE A 10 -14.96 21.92 -14.86
N LEU A 11 -14.22 21.92 -15.98
CA LEU A 11 -13.69 20.70 -16.61
C LEU A 11 -12.78 19.92 -15.65
N ILE A 12 -11.87 20.61 -14.96
CA ILE A 12 -10.98 19.98 -13.97
C ILE A 12 -11.79 19.39 -12.81
N LEU A 13 -12.82 20.10 -12.33
CA LEU A 13 -13.73 19.57 -11.32
C LEU A 13 -14.46 18.32 -11.82
N LEU A 14 -14.96 18.33 -13.05
CA LEU A 14 -15.66 17.19 -13.65
C LEU A 14 -14.75 15.96 -13.76
N PHE A 15 -13.52 16.13 -14.24
CA PHE A 15 -12.53 15.05 -14.27
C PHE A 15 -12.13 14.58 -12.87
N GLY A 16 -11.91 15.50 -11.93
CA GLY A 16 -11.64 15.16 -10.53
C GLY A 16 -12.80 14.38 -9.88
N PHE A 17 -14.03 14.75 -10.20
CA PHE A 17 -15.25 14.07 -9.73
C PHE A 17 -15.43 12.72 -10.40
N LEU A 18 -15.01 12.53 -11.65
CA LEU A 18 -15.05 11.23 -12.32
C LEU A 18 -13.98 10.28 -11.80
N ILE A 19 -12.78 10.78 -11.49
CA ILE A 19 -11.67 9.99 -10.95
C ILE A 19 -11.91 9.60 -9.49
N PHE A 20 -12.25 10.58 -8.65
CA PHE A 20 -12.40 10.36 -7.20
C PHE A 20 -13.84 10.07 -6.78
N GLY A 21 -14.83 10.50 -7.55
CA GLY A 21 -16.25 10.30 -7.26
C GLY A 21 -16.92 11.47 -6.52
N PRO A 22 -18.25 11.60 -6.64
CA PRO A 22 -19.06 12.62 -5.97
C PRO A 22 -18.90 12.68 -4.46
N ASP A 23 -18.73 11.53 -3.85
CA ASP A 23 -18.82 11.38 -2.41
C ASP A 23 -17.45 11.54 -1.73
N LYS A 24 -16.35 11.29 -2.47
CA LYS A 24 -14.99 11.32 -1.90
C LYS A 24 -14.45 12.74 -1.76
N LEU A 25 -14.66 13.61 -2.76
CA LEU A 25 -14.24 15.01 -2.67
C LEU A 25 -14.86 15.77 -1.46
N PRO A 26 -16.17 15.71 -1.19
CA PRO A 26 -16.75 16.36 -0.03
C PRO A 26 -16.35 15.69 1.29
N ALA A 27 -16.09 14.37 1.30
CA ALA A 27 -15.54 13.70 2.48
C ALA A 27 -14.13 14.21 2.81
N MET A 28 -13.25 14.31 1.81
CA MET A 28 -11.88 14.84 1.95
C MET A 28 -11.88 16.33 2.31
N ALA A 29 -12.78 17.12 1.73
CA ALA A 29 -12.94 18.53 2.10
C ALA A 29 -13.39 18.69 3.56
N LYS A 30 -14.29 17.83 4.07
CA LYS A 30 -14.69 17.85 5.48
C LYS A 30 -13.52 17.51 6.41
N THR A 31 -12.70 16.51 6.08
CA THR A 31 -11.54 16.14 6.91
C THR A 31 -10.44 17.18 6.88
N LEU A 32 -10.10 17.67 5.68
CA LEU A 32 -9.09 18.70 5.50
C LEU A 32 -9.55 20.04 6.10
N GLY A 33 -10.83 20.39 5.94
CA GLY A 33 -11.42 21.57 6.57
C GLY A 33 -11.37 21.52 8.09
N LYS A 34 -11.67 20.37 8.71
CA LYS A 34 -11.50 20.17 10.17
C LYS A 34 -10.05 20.31 10.60
N ALA A 35 -9.09 19.82 9.80
CA ALA A 35 -7.66 19.95 10.09
C ALA A 35 -7.19 21.41 9.99
N ILE A 36 -7.58 22.11 8.93
CA ILE A 36 -7.28 23.54 8.73
C ILE A 36 -7.91 24.37 9.85
N ALA A 37 -9.15 24.09 10.24
CA ALA A 37 -9.83 24.79 11.34
C ALA A 37 -9.08 24.61 12.66
N LYS A 38 -8.70 23.37 13.01
CA LYS A 38 -7.89 23.10 14.21
C LYS A 38 -6.52 23.77 14.16
N PHE A 39 -5.87 23.76 12.99
CA PHE A 39 -4.60 24.45 12.80
C PHE A 39 -4.74 25.96 12.97
N ARG A 40 -5.82 26.56 12.43
CA ARG A 40 -6.10 27.98 12.62
C ARG A 40 -6.37 28.32 14.09
N SER A 41 -7.18 27.53 14.80
CA SER A 41 -7.43 27.73 16.23
C SER A 41 -6.14 27.59 17.06
N ALA A 42 -5.30 26.59 16.77
CA ALA A 42 -4.00 26.45 17.43
C ALA A 42 -3.04 27.59 17.09
N GLN A 43 -3.06 28.10 15.85
CA GLN A 43 -2.32 29.30 15.48
C GLN A 43 -2.81 30.53 16.26
N GLU A 44 -4.12 30.67 16.47
CA GLU A 44 -4.70 31.78 17.23
C GLU A 44 -4.37 31.68 18.72
N GLU A 45 -4.43 30.49 19.32
CA GLU A 45 -4.01 30.25 20.71
C GLU A 45 -2.50 30.53 20.88
N MET A 46 -1.67 30.01 19.99
CA MET A 46 -0.22 30.23 20.00
C MET A 46 0.10 31.72 19.76
N SER A 47 -0.57 32.37 18.81
CA SER A 47 -0.42 33.81 18.58
C SER A 47 -0.92 34.62 19.78
N GLY A 48 -1.97 34.17 20.47
CA GLY A 48 -2.49 34.77 21.69
C GLY A 48 -1.52 34.66 22.85
N VAL A 49 -0.84 33.52 23.01
CA VAL A 49 0.22 33.32 24.02
C VAL A 49 1.46 34.12 23.65
N LEU A 50 1.93 34.12 22.40
CA LEU A 50 3.10 34.90 21.99
C LEU A 50 2.88 36.42 22.09
N LYS A 51 1.63 36.86 21.91
CA LYS A 51 1.24 38.27 22.04
C LYS A 51 0.91 38.67 23.49
N GLY A 52 0.47 37.72 24.32
CA GLY A 52 0.12 37.93 25.73
C GLY A 52 1.27 37.71 26.71
N GLU A 53 2.25 36.86 26.37
CA GLU A 53 3.43 36.52 27.16
C GLU A 53 4.70 36.89 26.38
N MET A 54 5.00 38.19 26.36
CA MET A 54 6.36 38.78 26.33
C MET A 54 7.42 38.31 25.30
N VAL A 55 7.08 37.94 24.06
CA VAL A 55 8.14 37.60 23.06
C VAL A 55 8.08 38.36 21.73
N PHE A 56 6.99 39.05 21.38
CA PHE A 56 6.94 39.80 20.10
C PHE A 56 6.68 41.29 20.32
N ASP A 57 7.74 42.03 20.62
CA ASP A 57 7.71 43.49 20.45
C ASP A 57 8.13 43.80 19.00
N LYS A 58 7.16 44.21 18.20
CA LYS A 58 7.35 44.45 16.76
C LYS A 58 8.24 45.67 16.47
N ASP A 59 8.52 46.47 17.50
CA ASP A 59 9.31 47.71 17.42
C ASP A 59 10.66 47.61 18.17
N SER A 60 11.05 46.42 18.64
CA SER A 60 12.36 46.16 19.28
C SER A 60 13.35 45.49 18.31
N ASP A 61 14.63 45.87 18.39
CA ASP A 61 15.71 45.44 17.48
C ASP A 61 16.04 43.92 17.51
N GLU A 62 15.52 43.15 18.48
CA GLU A 62 15.75 41.70 18.58
C GLU A 62 14.45 40.93 18.91
N PRO A 63 13.70 40.45 17.88
CA PRO A 63 12.37 39.85 18.03
C PRO A 63 12.34 38.41 18.58
N PHE A 64 13.49 37.84 18.94
CA PHE A 64 13.59 36.52 19.56
C PHE A 64 14.58 36.58 20.71
N LYS A 65 14.07 36.63 21.95
CA LYS A 65 14.93 36.41 23.12
C LYS A 65 15.44 34.98 23.09
N ASN A 66 16.75 34.81 23.34
CA ASN A 66 17.45 33.54 23.18
C ASN A 66 16.74 32.42 23.94
N PRO A 67 16.35 31.32 23.28
CA PRO A 67 15.61 30.22 23.92
C PRO A 67 16.40 29.57 25.06
N LEU A 68 17.72 29.72 25.06
CA LEU A 68 18.60 29.22 26.13
C LEU A 68 18.32 29.89 27.48
N ASP A 69 18.02 31.19 27.52
CA ASP A 69 17.72 31.88 28.79
C ASP A 69 16.39 31.40 29.39
N ALA A 70 15.38 31.16 28.54
CA ALA A 70 14.10 30.59 28.99
C ALA A 70 14.27 29.15 29.50
N LEU A 71 15.15 28.36 28.89
CA LEU A 71 15.49 27.02 29.35
C LEU A 71 16.29 27.05 30.67
N ASP A 72 17.23 27.98 30.84
CA ASP A 72 18.00 28.14 32.07
C ASP A 72 17.13 28.63 33.25
N ASP A 73 16.18 29.53 33.00
CA ASP A 73 15.21 29.96 34.02
C ASP A 73 14.29 28.83 34.47
N VAL A 74 13.83 27.99 33.53
CA VAL A 74 13.03 26.80 33.83
C VAL A 74 13.87 25.77 34.60
N ALA A 75 15.13 25.55 34.20
CA ALA A 75 16.05 24.65 34.89
C ALA A 75 16.40 25.14 36.31
N ALA A 76 16.59 26.44 36.50
CA ALA A 76 16.83 27.06 37.81
C ALA A 76 15.60 26.94 38.72
N LYS A 77 14.40 27.13 38.18
CA LYS A 77 13.14 26.98 38.93
C LYS A 77 12.88 25.51 39.31
N ALA A 78 13.21 24.58 38.41
CA ALA A 78 13.10 23.14 38.66
C ALA A 78 14.08 22.66 39.76
N ASN A 79 15.34 23.10 39.72
CA ASN A 79 16.31 22.78 40.77
C ASN A 79 15.92 23.35 42.15
N LYS A 80 15.38 24.58 42.19
CA LYS A 80 14.88 25.20 43.42
C LYS A 80 13.65 24.47 43.98
N GLY A 81 12.75 23.99 43.11
CA GLY A 81 11.59 23.17 43.48
C GLY A 81 11.98 21.78 44.00
N ALA A 82 12.98 21.16 43.37
CA ALA A 82 13.51 19.85 43.79
C ALA A 82 14.21 19.93 45.16
N GLU A 83 15.01 20.97 45.41
CA GLU A 83 15.63 21.21 46.72
C GLU A 83 14.59 21.48 47.82
N ALA A 84 13.53 22.25 47.52
CA ALA A 84 12.44 22.50 48.45
C ALA A 84 11.65 21.22 48.77
N ALA A 85 11.38 20.38 47.76
CA ALA A 85 10.70 19.10 47.93
C ALA A 85 11.55 18.09 48.72
N LYS A 86 12.87 18.04 48.48
CA LYS A 86 13.80 17.17 49.21
C LYS A 86 13.94 17.59 50.68
N LYS A 87 13.93 18.90 50.96
CA LYS A 87 13.92 19.45 52.32
C LYS A 87 12.59 19.16 53.03
N ALA A 88 11.45 19.29 52.34
CA ALA A 88 10.14 18.95 52.87
C ALA A 88 10.02 17.44 53.17
N ALA A 89 10.50 16.58 52.27
CA ALA A 89 10.51 15.13 52.45
C ALA A 89 11.40 14.68 53.62
N THR A 90 12.56 15.32 53.81
CA THR A 90 13.46 15.01 54.93
C THR A 90 12.86 15.41 56.28
N THR A 91 12.14 16.55 56.31
CA THR A 91 11.43 17.00 57.53
C THR A 91 10.21 16.13 57.84
N ALA A 92 9.48 15.69 56.80
CA ALA A 92 8.34 14.79 56.95
C ALA A 92 8.76 13.38 57.38
N SER A 93 9.85 12.85 56.82
CA SER A 93 10.42 11.55 57.21
C SER A 93 10.86 11.56 58.67
N LYS A 94 11.50 12.64 59.14
CA LYS A 94 11.88 12.80 60.55
C LYS A 94 10.67 12.87 61.49
N LYS A 95 9.57 13.51 61.07
CA LYS A 95 8.32 13.62 61.84
C LYS A 95 7.55 12.30 61.91
N VAL A 96 7.59 11.49 60.85
CA VAL A 96 7.00 10.15 60.80
C VAL A 96 7.81 9.15 61.63
N SER A 97 9.14 9.27 61.69
CA SER A 97 9.98 8.43 62.56
C SER A 97 9.77 8.70 64.06
N GLU A 98 9.40 9.92 64.46
CA GLU A 98 9.06 10.23 65.86
C GLU A 98 7.63 9.81 66.24
N ALA A 99 6.67 9.90 65.30
CA ALA A 99 5.29 9.45 65.54
C ALA A 99 5.15 7.91 65.61
N THR A 100 5.98 7.18 64.85
CA THR A 100 5.94 5.70 64.83
C THR A 100 6.46 5.08 66.13
N LYS A 101 7.28 5.79 66.92
CA LYS A 101 7.74 5.31 68.24
C LYS A 101 6.68 5.45 69.35
N LYS A 102 5.54 6.10 69.10
CA LYS A 102 4.49 6.35 70.11
C LYS A 102 3.13 5.70 69.82
N ALA A 103 2.98 4.95 68.74
CA ALA A 103 1.72 4.29 68.39
C ALA A 103 1.94 2.81 67.99
N GLY A 104 2.73 2.10 68.79
CA GLY A 104 2.58 0.66 68.90
C GLY A 104 1.37 0.38 69.79
N THR A 105 0.47 -0.50 69.32
CA THR A 105 -0.69 -1.06 70.04
C THR A 105 -1.98 -0.25 69.88
N THR A 106 -2.80 -0.61 68.88
CA THR A 106 -4.09 -1.31 69.07
C THR A 106 -4.80 -1.55 67.72
N THR A 107 -5.39 -2.75 67.59
CA THR A 107 -6.53 -3.12 66.71
C THR A 107 -6.34 -2.93 65.20
N ALA A 108 -6.07 -3.96 64.37
CA ALA A 108 -6.72 -5.26 64.24
C ALA A 108 -8.25 -5.20 64.39
N ALA A 109 -8.94 -5.49 63.28
CA ALA A 109 -10.41 -5.63 63.11
C ALA A 109 -11.22 -4.35 62.87
N ALA A 110 -11.58 -4.11 61.61
CA ALA A 110 -12.96 -3.78 61.17
C ALA A 110 -12.97 -3.52 59.66
N GLY A 111 -13.80 -4.25 58.91
CA GLY A 111 -13.97 -4.01 57.47
C GLY A 111 -14.66 -5.13 56.68
N ALA A 112 -15.23 -6.13 57.35
CA ALA A 112 -16.14 -7.10 56.72
C ALA A 112 -17.58 -6.59 56.82
N ALA A 113 -17.94 -5.57 56.02
CA ALA A 113 -19.34 -5.14 55.81
C ALA A 113 -19.46 -4.10 54.68
N ALA A 114 -19.14 -4.47 53.43
CA ALA A 114 -19.52 -3.67 52.25
C ALA A 114 -19.54 -4.47 50.93
N ALA A 115 -19.66 -5.80 51.00
CA ALA A 115 -19.72 -6.69 49.84
C ALA A 115 -21.05 -7.43 49.78
N LYS A 116 -22.18 -6.71 49.89
CA LYS A 116 -23.51 -7.28 49.65
C LYS A 116 -24.57 -6.21 49.37
N ALA A 117 -24.35 -5.38 48.36
CA ALA A 117 -25.36 -4.46 47.83
C ALA A 117 -25.11 -4.04 46.37
N ALA A 118 -24.54 -4.92 45.53
CA ALA A 118 -24.24 -4.56 44.14
C ALA A 118 -24.33 -5.73 43.16
N GLN A 119 -25.17 -6.74 43.45
CA GLN A 119 -25.36 -7.84 42.50
C GLN A 119 -26.72 -8.51 42.71
N ALA A 120 -27.79 -7.85 42.28
CA ALA A 120 -29.06 -8.47 41.88
C ALA A 120 -30.08 -7.38 41.44
N GLU A 121 -29.80 -6.68 40.35
CA GLU A 121 -30.85 -6.30 39.40
C GLU A 121 -30.26 -6.48 38.00
N ALA A 122 -30.54 -7.66 37.46
CA ALA A 122 -30.31 -8.00 36.08
C ALA A 122 -31.54 -7.60 35.25
N GLU A 123 -31.28 -7.20 34.01
CA GLU A 123 -32.18 -7.21 32.87
C GLU A 123 -33.40 -6.27 32.89
N ALA A 124 -33.22 -5.09 32.30
CA ALA A 124 -34.08 -4.59 31.21
C ALA A 124 -33.55 -3.25 30.67
N ALA A 125 -32.66 -3.30 29.67
CA ALA A 125 -32.49 -2.25 28.66
C ALA A 125 -31.34 -2.64 27.72
N ALA A 126 -31.70 -3.21 26.58
CA ALA A 126 -30.84 -3.22 25.41
C ALA A 126 -30.85 -1.80 24.82
N ASP A 127 -29.80 -1.02 25.04
CA ASP A 127 -29.29 -0.01 24.10
C ASP A 127 -27.92 0.51 24.55
N GLU A 128 -27.05 0.76 23.57
CA GLU A 128 -25.64 1.16 23.59
C GLU A 128 -25.01 1.64 24.93
N ALA A 129 -24.12 0.81 25.48
CA ALA A 129 -23.13 1.26 26.47
C ALA A 129 -21.93 1.94 25.75
N PRO A 130 -21.46 3.12 26.21
CA PRO A 130 -20.36 3.82 25.57
C PRO A 130 -19.07 3.00 25.65
N ALA A 131 -18.42 2.83 24.50
CA ALA A 131 -17.16 2.14 24.36
C ALA A 131 -16.14 2.65 25.39
N LYS A 132 -15.73 1.77 26.30
CA LYS A 132 -14.60 2.03 27.22
C LYS A 132 -13.38 2.40 26.37
N PRO A 133 -12.63 3.47 26.70
CA PRO A 133 -11.46 3.85 25.91
C PRO A 133 -10.44 2.71 25.94
N GLU A 134 -10.18 2.10 24.77
CA GLU A 134 -9.22 1.00 24.64
C GLU A 134 -7.87 1.41 25.21
N SER A 135 -7.30 0.52 26.03
CA SER A 135 -5.98 0.73 26.58
C SER A 135 -4.93 0.77 25.46
N PHE A 136 -3.81 1.47 25.68
CA PHE A 136 -2.71 1.51 24.70
C PHE A 136 -2.19 0.11 24.32
N ALA A 137 -2.29 -0.86 25.24
CA ALA A 137 -1.92 -2.24 25.00
C ALA A 137 -2.84 -2.91 23.95
N GLU A 138 -4.15 -2.72 24.04
CA GLU A 138 -5.11 -3.23 23.06
C GLU A 138 -4.95 -2.59 21.69
N ARG A 139 -4.73 -1.26 21.65
CA ARG A 139 -4.50 -0.54 20.39
C ARG A 139 -3.22 -1.01 19.69
N LYS A 140 -2.15 -1.26 20.45
CA LYS A 140 -0.90 -1.80 19.91
C LYS A 140 -1.08 -3.22 19.39
N ALA A 141 -1.75 -4.09 20.15
CA ALA A 141 -2.03 -5.46 19.74
C ALA A 141 -2.89 -5.52 18.47
N ARG A 142 -3.89 -4.64 18.35
CA ARG A 142 -4.72 -4.49 17.15
C ARG A 142 -3.90 -4.08 15.94
N TYR A 143 -3.01 -3.10 16.09
CA TYR A 143 -2.14 -2.63 15.00
C TYR A 143 -1.16 -3.72 14.53
N ASP A 144 -0.54 -4.44 15.48
CA ASP A 144 0.39 -5.52 15.16
C ASP A 144 -0.33 -6.68 14.43
N LYS A 145 -1.56 -7.03 14.87
CA LYS A 145 -2.41 -8.04 14.22
C LYS A 145 -2.89 -7.61 12.83
N GLU A 146 -3.31 -6.35 12.67
CA GLU A 146 -3.74 -5.80 11.38
C GLU A 146 -2.57 -5.75 10.38
N ARG A 147 -1.36 -5.44 10.85
CA ARG A 147 -0.14 -5.46 10.03
C ARG A 147 0.24 -6.88 9.59
N GLN A 148 0.10 -7.88 10.46
CA GLN A 148 0.34 -9.28 10.11
C GLN A 148 -0.70 -9.77 9.10
N ALA A 149 -1.98 -9.53 9.33
CA ALA A 149 -3.05 -9.87 8.41
C ALA A 149 -2.85 -9.23 7.02
N LYS A 150 -2.41 -7.96 6.98
CA LYS A 150 -2.12 -7.26 5.72
C LYS A 150 -0.92 -7.84 4.98
N LYS A 151 0.12 -8.28 5.69
CA LYS A 151 1.27 -8.97 5.09
C LYS A 151 0.90 -10.35 4.55
N GLU A 152 0.07 -11.09 5.27
CA GLU A 152 -0.41 -12.39 4.84
C GLU A 152 -1.33 -12.27 3.61
N ALA A 153 -2.25 -11.30 3.61
CA ALA A 153 -3.10 -11.01 2.46
C ALA A 153 -2.29 -10.58 1.22
N GLU A 154 -1.27 -9.73 1.38
CA GLU A 154 -0.39 -9.35 0.27
C GLU A 154 0.43 -10.54 -0.25
N ALA A 155 0.88 -11.43 0.64
CA ALA A 155 1.61 -12.63 0.25
C ALA A 155 0.71 -13.64 -0.49
N GLU A 156 -0.53 -13.82 -0.04
CA GLU A 156 -1.56 -14.61 -0.73
C GLU A 156 -1.88 -14.04 -2.11
N GLU A 157 -2.07 -12.71 -2.21
CA GLU A 157 -2.33 -12.04 -3.48
C GLU A 157 -1.15 -12.18 -4.46
N ARG A 158 0.09 -12.04 -3.98
CA ARG A 158 1.29 -12.27 -4.80
C ARG A 158 1.37 -13.71 -5.29
N LYS A 159 1.11 -14.69 -4.43
CA LYS A 159 1.08 -16.12 -4.82
C LYS A 159 -0.02 -16.40 -5.84
N ALA A 160 -1.20 -15.79 -5.69
CA ALA A 160 -2.30 -15.93 -6.64
C ALA A 160 -1.93 -15.35 -8.01
N LYS A 161 -1.35 -14.14 -8.06
CA LYS A 161 -0.86 -13.52 -9.31
C LYS A 161 0.24 -14.34 -9.97
N GLU A 162 1.20 -14.85 -9.19
CA GLU A 162 2.28 -15.70 -9.72
C GLU A 162 1.73 -17.03 -10.26
N ALA A 163 0.72 -17.61 -9.61
CA ALA A 163 0.05 -18.82 -10.10
C ALA A 163 -0.73 -18.56 -11.40
N GLU A 164 -1.42 -17.43 -11.50
CA GLU A 164 -2.11 -17.00 -12.71
C GLU A 164 -1.13 -16.77 -13.87
N GLU A 165 -0.02 -16.07 -13.62
CA GLU A 165 1.03 -15.81 -14.61
C GLU A 165 1.68 -17.11 -15.09
N LYS A 166 1.95 -18.05 -14.17
CA LYS A 166 2.46 -19.39 -14.53
C LYS A 166 1.46 -20.16 -15.38
N LYS A 167 0.16 -20.06 -15.09
CA LYS A 167 -0.90 -20.71 -15.87
C LYS A 167 -0.98 -20.10 -17.27
N ALA A 168 -0.96 -18.77 -17.39
CA ALA A 168 -0.96 -18.05 -18.66
C ALA A 168 0.29 -18.38 -19.49
N ALA A 169 1.48 -18.42 -18.87
CA ALA A 169 2.72 -18.79 -19.54
C ALA A 169 2.70 -20.26 -20.02
N ALA A 170 2.13 -21.17 -19.24
CA ALA A 170 1.97 -22.57 -19.64
C ALA A 170 0.99 -22.72 -20.81
N GLU A 171 -0.10 -21.94 -20.83
CA GLU A 171 -1.06 -21.93 -21.93
C GLU A 171 -0.46 -21.35 -23.21
N ALA A 172 0.27 -20.24 -23.12
CA ALA A 172 1.00 -19.65 -24.23
C ALA A 172 2.02 -20.62 -24.85
N ARG A 173 2.78 -21.34 -24.01
CA ARG A 173 3.73 -22.37 -24.49
C ARG A 173 3.02 -23.54 -25.18
N LYS A 174 1.84 -23.94 -24.69
CA LYS A 174 1.03 -24.99 -25.33
C LYS A 174 0.51 -24.52 -26.70
N ALA A 175 0.03 -23.28 -26.79
CA ALA A 175 -0.43 -22.69 -28.04
C ALA A 175 0.71 -22.56 -29.08
N GLU A 176 1.88 -22.09 -28.66
CA GLU A 176 3.06 -21.99 -29.53
C GLU A 176 3.52 -23.39 -30.01
N ALA A 177 3.54 -24.38 -29.13
CA ALA A 177 3.88 -25.75 -29.48
C ALA A 177 2.86 -26.38 -30.46
N ALA A 178 1.57 -26.07 -30.31
CA ALA A 178 0.53 -26.51 -31.24
C ALA A 178 0.75 -25.91 -32.63
N LYS A 179 1.00 -24.59 -32.71
CA LYS A 179 1.27 -23.90 -33.97
C LYS A 179 2.51 -24.46 -34.68
N LYS A 180 3.60 -24.71 -33.95
CA LYS A 180 4.81 -25.34 -34.52
C LYS A 180 4.57 -26.75 -35.04
N ARG A 181 3.71 -27.53 -34.37
CA ARG A 181 3.34 -28.88 -34.83
C ARG A 181 2.51 -28.85 -36.10
N GLU A 182 1.58 -27.89 -36.21
CA GLU A 182 0.77 -27.69 -37.40
C GLU A 182 1.64 -27.26 -38.60
N GLU A 183 2.54 -26.31 -38.39
CA GLU A 183 3.49 -25.87 -39.42
C GLU A 183 4.42 -27.00 -39.86
N ALA A 184 4.94 -27.80 -38.92
CA ALA A 184 5.76 -28.97 -39.24
C ALA A 184 4.97 -30.05 -40.00
N ALA A 185 3.68 -30.25 -39.67
CA ALA A 185 2.81 -31.18 -40.39
C ALA A 185 2.51 -30.69 -41.81
N ALA A 186 2.27 -29.38 -41.99
CA ALA A 186 2.08 -28.77 -43.30
C ALA A 186 3.34 -28.91 -44.17
N LYS A 187 4.52 -28.64 -43.61
CA LYS A 187 5.80 -28.81 -44.30
C LYS A 187 6.05 -30.26 -44.73
N ARG A 188 5.74 -31.24 -43.86
CA ARG A 188 5.85 -32.67 -44.19
C ARG A 188 4.89 -33.08 -45.30
N LYS A 189 3.66 -32.56 -45.31
CA LYS A 189 2.70 -32.80 -46.40
C LYS A 189 3.20 -32.22 -47.72
N ALA A 190 3.68 -30.97 -47.72
CA ALA A 190 4.23 -30.35 -48.92
C ALA A 190 5.48 -31.08 -49.45
N GLU A 191 6.37 -31.54 -48.57
CA GLU A 191 7.55 -32.32 -48.98
C GLU A 191 7.16 -33.71 -49.55
N ALA A 192 6.14 -34.36 -48.97
CA ALA A 192 5.62 -35.63 -49.48
C ALA A 192 4.96 -35.46 -50.86
N GLU A 193 4.19 -34.37 -51.06
CA GLU A 193 3.57 -34.05 -52.35
C GLU A 193 4.61 -33.72 -53.42
N ALA A 194 5.65 -32.97 -53.07
CA ALA A 194 6.77 -32.67 -53.98
C ALA A 194 7.56 -33.94 -54.36
N LYS A 195 7.78 -34.86 -53.40
CA LYS A 195 8.43 -36.16 -53.67
C LYS A 195 7.58 -37.03 -54.60
N LYS A 196 6.26 -37.08 -54.38
CA LYS A 196 5.33 -37.79 -55.25
C LYS A 196 5.32 -37.21 -56.67
N ALA A 197 5.26 -35.88 -56.79
CA ALA A 197 5.30 -35.21 -58.10
C ALA A 197 6.63 -35.45 -58.84
N ALA A 198 7.76 -35.51 -58.13
CA ALA A 198 9.06 -35.82 -58.71
C ALA A 198 9.16 -37.29 -59.15
N GLU A 199 8.56 -38.23 -58.42
CA GLU A 199 8.46 -39.65 -58.81
C GLU A 199 7.55 -39.81 -60.04
N ASP A 200 6.38 -39.17 -60.04
CA ASP A 200 5.45 -39.14 -61.18
C ASP A 200 6.15 -38.55 -62.44
N ALA A 201 6.96 -37.50 -62.30
CA ALA A 201 7.74 -36.95 -63.42
C ALA A 201 8.86 -37.88 -63.92
N LYS A 202 9.49 -38.64 -63.01
CA LYS A 202 10.56 -39.60 -63.35
C LYS A 202 10.03 -40.82 -64.10
N THR A 203 8.84 -41.32 -63.72
CA THR A 203 8.20 -42.45 -64.43
C THR A 203 7.74 -42.06 -65.83
N VAL A 204 7.28 -40.82 -66.03
CA VAL A 204 6.93 -40.28 -67.36
C VAL A 204 8.15 -40.13 -68.28
N THR A 205 9.33 -39.80 -67.72
CA THR A 205 10.58 -39.71 -68.49
C THR A 205 11.18 -41.07 -68.81
N GLU A 206 11.08 -42.05 -67.91
CA GLU A 206 11.52 -43.43 -68.16
C GLU A 206 10.65 -44.16 -69.21
N ALA A 207 9.34 -43.86 -69.24
CA ALA A 207 8.43 -44.37 -70.27
C ALA A 207 8.70 -43.78 -71.68
N ALA A 208 9.35 -42.62 -71.77
CA ALA A 208 9.72 -42.00 -73.04
C ALA A 208 11.04 -42.55 -73.63
N ASP A 209 11.91 -43.14 -72.80
CA ASP A 209 13.21 -43.70 -73.20
C ASP A 209 13.14 -45.20 -73.61
N ALA A 210 12.02 -45.87 -73.31
CA ALA A 210 11.79 -47.29 -73.65
C ALA A 210 11.16 -47.54 -75.03
N ALA A 211 11.30 -46.60 -75.99
CA ALA A 211 10.92 -46.84 -77.38
C ALA A 211 12.01 -47.64 -78.12
N PRO A 212 11.71 -48.78 -78.77
CA PRO A 212 12.75 -49.64 -79.33
C PRO A 212 13.43 -49.00 -80.54
N ALA A 213 14.76 -48.98 -80.49
CA ALA A 213 15.62 -48.62 -81.61
C ALA A 213 15.39 -49.54 -82.82
N ALA A 214 15.21 -48.95 -84.00
CA ALA A 214 15.23 -49.65 -85.29
C ALA A 214 15.83 -48.74 -86.38
N PRO A 215 16.43 -49.33 -87.44
CA PRO A 215 17.78 -48.98 -87.87
C PRO A 215 17.87 -48.01 -89.07
N ALA A 216 19.10 -47.54 -89.27
CA ALA A 216 19.56 -46.71 -90.38
C ALA A 216 19.18 -47.25 -91.78
N ALA A 217 18.76 -46.33 -92.65
CA ALA A 217 18.79 -46.45 -94.12
C ALA A 217 19.01 -45.03 -94.66
N ASP A 218 20.24 -44.69 -95.05
CA ASP A 218 20.79 -44.78 -96.40
C ASP A 218 20.31 -43.64 -97.32
N THR A 219 21.29 -42.87 -97.80
CA THR A 219 21.12 -41.68 -98.64
C THR A 219 20.98 -42.14 -100.09
N PRO A 220 20.38 -41.33 -100.98
CA PRO A 220 21.22 -40.96 -102.11
C PRO A 220 21.08 -39.49 -102.51
N ALA A 221 22.25 -38.97 -102.90
CA ALA A 221 22.41 -37.77 -103.70
C ALA A 221 22.14 -38.08 -105.18
N ALA A 222 21.48 -37.17 -105.88
CA ALA A 222 21.66 -36.83 -107.31
C ALA A 222 20.76 -35.62 -107.61
N GLU A 223 21.24 -34.41 -107.88
CA GLU A 223 21.97 -33.92 -109.07
C GLU A 223 21.04 -33.08 -109.98
N LYS A 224 21.63 -31.96 -110.45
CA LYS A 224 21.13 -30.84 -111.25
C LYS A 224 20.22 -31.16 -112.45
N LYS A 225 19.33 -30.19 -112.76
CA LYS A 225 19.26 -29.41 -114.04
C LYS A 225 18.14 -28.35 -113.91
N GLU A 226 18.47 -27.05 -113.91
CA GLU A 226 18.36 -26.13 -115.08
C GLU A 226 17.15 -26.43 -115.98
N ASN A 227 16.07 -25.65 -115.86
CA ASN A 227 15.82 -24.46 -116.70
C ASN A 227 14.73 -23.56 -116.06
#